data_AF-A0AAW7XKZ8-F1
#
_entry.id   AF-A0AAW7XKZ8-F1
#
_cell.length_a   1.000
_cell.length_b   1.000
_cell.length_c   1.000
_cell.angle_alpha   90.00
_cell.angle_beta   90.00
_cell.angle_gamma   90.00
#
_symmetry.space_group_name_H-M   'P 1'
#
loop_
_entity.id
_entity.type
_entity.pdbx_description
1 polymer ?
#
loop_
_entity_poly.entity_id
_entity_poly.type
_entity_poly.pdbx_seq_one_letter_code
_entity_poly.pdbx_strand_id
1 'polypeptide(L)'
;MTGIALPSVQSLLIQMRFNGQVLSSGTAFIVSSDKGPLLITNRHNVTGRRQDNDKPLSKTGGIPNEIEIVHNVKGKLGNWFVVVEPILDEKDNPLWKEHPTHGKNVDFVALPLTNINNVKIYSYDLNNTGPDVFIGPADSLSVVGFPFRIQAGGSLAVWATGFMASEPDIDFNGLPVF
;
A
#
# COMPACT_ATOMS: atom_id res chain seq x y z
N MET A 1 -23.86 -15.20 1.00
CA MET A 1 -22.39 -15.22 1.23
C MET A 1 -21.75 -14.75 -0.06
N THR A 2 -21.23 -13.54 -0.12
CA THR A 2 -20.53 -13.05 -1.32
C THR A 2 -19.18 -13.76 -1.42
N GLY A 3 -18.94 -14.52 -2.48
CA GLY A 3 -17.69 -15.25 -2.75
C GLY A 3 -16.51 -14.36 -3.14
N ILE A 4 -16.33 -13.22 -2.47
CA ILE A 4 -15.24 -12.29 -2.72
C ILE A 4 -14.00 -12.79 -2.00
N ALA A 5 -12.91 -13.03 -2.74
CA ALA A 5 -11.62 -13.40 -2.16
C ALA A 5 -11.09 -12.28 -1.26
N LEU A 6 -10.60 -12.65 -0.06
CA LEU A 6 -10.13 -11.69 0.94
C LEU A 6 -9.04 -10.73 0.40
N PRO A 7 -8.03 -11.18 -0.39
CA PRO A 7 -7.01 -10.26 -0.91
C PRO A 7 -7.57 -9.17 -1.82
N SER A 8 -8.71 -9.41 -2.48
CA SER A 8 -9.38 -8.41 -3.33
C SER A 8 -9.88 -7.18 -2.56
N VAL A 9 -10.03 -7.30 -1.23
CA VAL A 9 -10.47 -6.22 -0.33
C VAL A 9 -9.42 -5.81 0.69
N GLN A 10 -8.33 -6.58 0.83
CA GLN A 10 -7.15 -6.18 1.61
C GLN A 10 -6.26 -5.20 0.83
N SER A 11 -6.23 -5.32 -0.50
CA SER A 11 -5.63 -4.30 -1.37
C SER A 11 -6.56 -3.10 -1.49
N LEU A 12 -6.02 -1.91 -1.21
CA LEU A 12 -6.73 -0.65 -1.20
C LEU A 12 -6.22 0.26 -2.31
N LEU A 13 -7.16 0.92 -3.01
CA LEU A 13 -6.82 1.99 -3.92
C LEU A 13 -6.46 3.23 -3.10
N ILE A 14 -5.31 3.82 -3.42
CA ILE A 14 -4.88 5.09 -2.83
C ILE A 14 -4.67 6.15 -3.91
N GLN A 15 -4.89 7.41 -3.54
CA GLN A 15 -4.51 8.57 -4.34
C GLN A 15 -3.64 9.51 -3.53
N MET A 16 -2.48 9.84 -4.10
CA MET A 16 -1.54 10.80 -3.56
C MET A 16 -2.00 12.19 -3.99
N ARG A 17 -2.21 13.08 -3.02
CA ARG A 17 -2.82 14.39 -3.28
C ARG A 17 -2.01 15.52 -2.65
N PHE A 18 -2.15 16.72 -3.22
CA PHE A 18 -1.65 17.96 -2.64
C PHE A 18 -2.80 18.95 -2.51
N ASN A 19 -3.19 19.30 -1.28
CA ASN A 19 -4.28 20.24 -0.99
C ASN A 19 -5.56 19.94 -1.79
N GLY A 20 -5.95 18.67 -1.82
CA GLY A 20 -7.11 18.20 -2.53
C GLY A 20 -6.88 17.81 -3.99
N GLN A 21 -5.79 18.26 -4.63
CA GLN A 21 -5.48 17.95 -6.02
C GLN A 21 -4.79 16.59 -6.15
N VAL A 22 -5.35 15.70 -6.99
CA VAL A 22 -4.76 14.39 -7.28
C VAL A 22 -3.48 14.54 -8.09
N LEU A 23 -2.39 13.95 -7.59
CA LEU A 23 -1.09 13.90 -8.26
C LEU A 23 -0.84 12.56 -8.93
N SER A 24 -1.19 11.47 -8.24
CA SER A 24 -0.96 10.10 -8.71
C SER A 24 -1.86 9.11 -7.94
N SER A 25 -1.85 7.85 -8.33
CA SER A 25 -2.56 6.75 -7.67
C SER A 25 -1.66 5.54 -7.46
N GLY A 26 -1.98 4.72 -6.48
CA GLY A 26 -1.23 3.50 -6.17
C GLY A 26 -2.08 2.45 -5.46
N THR A 27 -1.38 1.47 -4.90
CA THR A 27 -1.94 0.43 -4.06
C THR A 27 -1.35 0.54 -2.66
N ALA A 28 -2.17 0.26 -1.66
CA ALA A 28 -1.73 0.06 -0.28
C ALA A 28 -2.45 -1.15 0.32
N PHE A 29 -2.00 -1.60 1.47
CA PHE A 29 -2.72 -2.55 2.31
C PHE A 29 -2.57 -2.17 3.77
N ILE A 30 -3.41 -2.73 4.64
CA ILE A 30 -3.36 -2.44 6.07
C ILE A 30 -2.78 -3.63 6.80
N VAL A 31 -1.94 -3.35 7.79
CA VAL A 31 -1.40 -4.34 8.73
C VAL A 31 -1.88 -4.01 10.13
N SER A 32 -2.27 -5.02 10.89
CA SER A 32 -2.59 -4.86 12.30
C SER A 32 -1.31 -4.79 13.14
N SER A 33 -1.22 -3.79 14.03
CA SER A 33 -0.16 -3.66 15.02
C SER A 33 -0.74 -3.36 16.40
N ASP A 34 0.06 -3.54 17.45
CA ASP A 34 -0.32 -3.21 18.82
C ASP A 34 -0.67 -1.72 19.01
N LYS A 35 -0.18 -0.86 18.12
CA LYS A 35 -0.44 0.59 18.12
C LYS A 35 -1.63 0.99 17.24
N GLY A 36 -2.34 0.02 16.67
CA GLY A 36 -3.44 0.23 15.75
C GLY A 36 -3.10 -0.11 14.29
N PRO A 37 -4.02 0.16 13.37
CA PRO A 37 -3.85 -0.17 11.96
C PRO A 37 -2.81 0.73 11.29
N LEU A 38 -1.90 0.09 10.54
CA LEU A 38 -0.86 0.77 9.76
C LEU A 38 -1.14 0.57 8.27
N LEU A 39 -1.21 1.65 7.51
CA LEU A 39 -1.22 1.61 6.06
C LEU A 39 0.21 1.40 5.55
N ILE A 40 0.41 0.31 4.81
CA ILE A 40 1.66 -0.01 4.14
C ILE A 40 1.54 0.33 2.67
N THR A 41 2.48 1.10 2.16
CA THR A 41 2.60 1.45 0.75
C THR A 41 4.04 1.78 0.41
N ASN A 42 4.34 1.99 -0.87
CA ASN A 42 5.68 2.38 -1.30
C ASN A 42 6.08 3.76 -0.78
N ARG A 43 7.36 3.96 -0.47
CA ARG A 43 7.91 5.25 -0.03
C ARG A 43 7.73 6.31 -1.11
N HIS A 44 7.85 5.94 -2.38
CA HIS A 44 7.67 6.87 -3.48
C HIS A 44 6.23 7.43 -3.56
N ASN A 45 5.23 6.71 -3.03
CA ASN A 45 3.86 7.20 -2.99
C ASN A 45 3.73 8.38 -2.01
N VAL A 46 4.36 8.32 -0.83
CA VAL A 46 4.27 9.41 0.15
C VAL A 46 5.27 10.53 -0.07
N THR A 47 6.37 10.27 -0.78
CA THR A 47 7.41 11.28 -1.03
C THR A 47 7.32 11.95 -2.39
N GLY A 48 6.62 11.35 -3.36
CA GLY A 48 6.61 11.80 -4.76
C GLY A 48 7.98 11.74 -5.44
N ARG A 49 8.93 10.98 -4.88
CA ARG A 49 10.33 10.92 -5.31
C ARG A 49 10.73 9.51 -5.70
N ARG A 50 11.65 9.41 -6.65
CA ARG A 50 12.24 8.14 -7.06
C ARG A 50 13.10 7.58 -5.93
N GLN A 51 13.03 6.26 -5.77
CA GLN A 51 13.83 5.57 -4.76
C GLN A 51 15.34 5.61 -5.06
N ASP A 52 15.74 5.54 -6.33
CA ASP A 52 17.13 5.39 -6.75
C ASP A 52 17.97 6.68 -6.62
N ASN A 53 17.36 7.85 -6.82
CA ASN A 53 18.08 9.12 -6.90
C ASN A 53 17.35 10.31 -6.23
N ASP A 54 16.23 10.05 -5.56
CA ASP A 54 15.41 11.04 -4.84
C ASP A 54 14.88 12.21 -5.70
N LYS A 55 15.00 12.12 -7.02
CA LYS A 55 14.43 13.11 -7.95
C LYS A 55 12.90 12.98 -7.96
N PRO A 56 12.15 14.08 -8.19
CA PRO A 56 10.71 14.01 -8.32
C PRO A 56 10.26 13.02 -9.41
N LEU A 57 9.20 12.26 -9.12
CA LEU A 57 8.58 11.34 -10.09
C LEU A 57 7.87 12.10 -11.21
N SER A 58 7.25 13.23 -10.88
CA SER A 58 6.58 14.09 -11.85
C SER A 58 7.51 15.19 -12.36
N LYS A 59 7.40 15.51 -13.66
CA LYS A 59 8.06 16.69 -14.26
C LYS A 59 7.61 18.00 -13.62
N THR A 60 6.42 18.04 -13.03
CA THR A 60 5.89 19.22 -12.30
C THR A 60 6.48 19.35 -10.89
N GLY A 61 7.18 18.33 -10.38
CA GLY A 61 7.78 18.36 -9.06
C GLY A 61 6.79 18.25 -7.90
N GLY A 62 5.51 17.92 -8.17
CA GLY A 62 4.49 17.80 -7.13
C GLY A 62 4.83 16.72 -6.09
N ILE A 63 4.77 17.11 -4.81
CA ILE A 63 4.98 16.23 -3.64
C ILE A 63 3.64 16.16 -2.90
N PRO A 64 3.13 14.98 -2.56
CA PRO A 64 1.86 14.88 -1.85
C PRO A 64 1.99 15.35 -0.40
N ASN A 65 0.88 15.83 0.17
CA ASN A 65 0.75 16.15 1.59
C ASN A 65 -0.40 15.42 2.28
N GLU A 66 -1.23 14.73 1.50
CA GLU A 66 -2.30 13.87 2.00
C GLU A 66 -2.46 12.63 1.09
N ILE A 67 -3.08 11.58 1.65
CA ILE A 67 -3.41 10.36 0.94
C ILE A 67 -4.90 10.07 1.09
N GLU A 68 -5.56 9.88 -0.04
CA GLU A 68 -6.93 9.40 -0.09
C GLU A 68 -6.92 7.86 -0.19
N ILE A 69 -7.75 7.20 0.61
CA ILE A 69 -7.83 5.74 0.71
C ILE A 69 -9.28 5.31 0.50
N VAL A 70 -9.48 4.36 -0.40
CA VAL A 70 -10.82 3.79 -0.68
C VAL A 70 -11.02 2.53 0.15
N HIS A 71 -11.81 2.62 1.21
CA HIS A 71 -12.16 1.49 2.08
C HIS A 71 -13.52 0.90 1.76
N ASN A 72 -13.80 -0.30 2.25
CA ASN A 72 -15.17 -0.80 2.36
C ASN A 72 -15.90 -0.16 3.55
N VAL A 73 -17.19 0.10 3.40
CA VAL A 73 -18.06 0.58 4.48
C VAL A 73 -18.25 -0.52 5.53
N LYS A 74 -18.26 -0.13 6.81
CA LYS A 74 -18.53 -1.04 7.93
C LYS A 74 -19.88 -1.76 7.74
N GLY A 75 -19.83 -3.10 7.71
CA GLY A 75 -21.03 -3.95 7.56
C GLY A 75 -21.64 -4.00 6.16
N LYS A 76 -21.04 -3.34 5.15
CA LYS A 76 -21.55 -3.27 3.77
C LYS A 76 -20.43 -3.53 2.76
N LEU A 77 -20.01 -4.79 2.63
CA LEU A 77 -19.01 -5.21 1.65
C LEU A 77 -19.44 -4.83 0.22
N GLY A 78 -18.52 -4.28 -0.58
CA GLY A 78 -18.80 -3.79 -1.93
C GLY A 78 -19.49 -2.42 -1.95
N ASN A 79 -19.60 -1.74 -0.81
CA ASN A 79 -19.88 -0.30 -0.75
C ASN A 79 -18.61 0.39 -0.25
N TRP A 80 -18.20 1.45 -0.92
CA TRP A 80 -16.93 2.10 -0.62
C TRP A 80 -17.12 3.42 0.12
N PHE A 81 -16.15 3.71 0.98
CA PHE A 81 -16.05 4.95 1.74
C PHE A 81 -14.64 5.48 1.61
N VAL A 82 -14.54 6.77 1.29
CA VAL A 82 -13.27 7.45 1.08
C VAL A 82 -12.84 8.12 2.38
N VAL A 83 -11.60 7.88 2.78
CA VAL A 83 -10.94 8.56 3.91
C VAL A 83 -9.73 9.30 3.37
N VAL A 84 -9.53 10.54 3.81
CA VAL A 84 -8.31 11.30 3.54
C VAL A 84 -7.52 11.38 4.84
N GLU A 85 -6.25 10.97 4.78
CA GLU A 85 -5.30 11.04 5.89
C GLU A 85 -4.19 12.04 5.53
N PRO A 86 -3.80 12.94 6.44
CA PRO A 86 -2.58 13.71 6.27
C PRO A 86 -1.38 12.76 6.29
N ILE A 87 -0.35 13.07 5.50
CA ILE A 87 0.93 12.33 5.57
C ILE A 87 2.05 13.16 6.20
N LEU A 88 1.82 14.46 6.40
CA LEU A 88 2.70 15.40 7.08
C LEU A 88 1.97 16.03 8.27
N ASP A 89 2.70 16.38 9.33
CA ASP A 89 2.18 17.20 10.41
C ASP A 89 2.17 18.71 10.05
N GLU A 90 1.71 19.56 10.97
CA GLU A 90 1.65 21.03 10.78
C GLU A 90 3.02 21.70 10.59
N LYS A 91 4.12 20.97 10.85
CA LYS A 91 5.50 21.43 10.71
C LYS A 91 6.21 20.74 9.54
N ASP A 92 5.45 20.12 8.62
CA ASP A 92 5.93 19.37 7.46
C ASP A 92 6.78 18.13 7.82
N ASN A 93 6.65 17.58 9.04
CA ASN A 93 7.32 16.32 9.39
C ASN A 93 6.52 15.11 8.89
N PRO A 94 7.19 14.08 8.36
CA PRO A 94 6.56 12.81 8.01
C PRO A 94 5.81 12.16 9.16
N LEU A 95 4.53 11.84 8.94
CA LEU A 95 3.73 11.01 9.84
C LEU A 95 3.98 9.52 9.63
N TRP A 96 4.51 9.13 8.46
CA TRP A 96 4.92 7.76 8.18
C TRP A 96 6.26 7.40 8.84
N LYS A 97 6.51 6.10 8.95
CA LYS A 97 7.78 5.52 9.38
C LYS A 97 8.42 4.78 8.21
N GLU A 98 9.68 5.11 7.93
CA GLU A 98 10.54 4.33 7.03
C GLU A 98 11.12 3.12 7.78
N HIS A 99 11.72 2.18 7.05
CA HIS A 99 12.33 1.00 7.64
C HIS A 99 13.42 1.41 8.66
N PRO A 100 13.44 0.85 9.89
CA PRO A 100 14.32 1.31 10.96
C PRO A 100 15.82 1.16 10.64
N THR A 101 16.21 0.05 9.99
CA THR A 101 17.61 -0.21 9.60
C THR A 101 17.98 0.36 8.23
N HIS A 102 17.18 0.08 7.19
CA HIS A 102 17.51 0.43 5.81
C HIS A 102 17.00 1.81 5.36
N GLY A 103 16.08 2.45 6.11
CA GLY A 103 15.51 3.75 5.77
C GLY A 103 15.07 3.84 4.31
N LYS A 104 15.47 4.92 3.64
CA LYS A 104 15.23 5.18 2.22
C LYS A 104 15.87 4.20 1.23
N ASN A 105 16.60 3.16 1.66
CA ASN A 105 17.12 2.14 0.75
C ASN A 105 16.05 1.09 0.39
N VAL A 106 14.96 1.00 1.17
CA VAL A 106 13.79 0.18 0.84
C VAL A 106 12.58 1.04 0.55
N ASP A 107 11.82 0.66 -0.48
CA ASP A 107 10.73 1.49 -1.02
C ASP A 107 9.39 1.13 -0.39
N PHE A 108 9.30 1.23 0.94
CA PHE A 108 8.03 1.12 1.66
C PHE A 108 8.03 1.91 2.96
N VAL A 109 6.83 2.25 3.41
CA VAL A 109 6.58 3.02 4.64
C VAL A 109 5.38 2.46 5.38
N ALA A 110 5.31 2.75 6.67
CA ALA A 110 4.13 2.51 7.49
C ALA A 110 3.53 3.84 7.96
N LEU A 111 2.29 4.12 7.56
CA LEU A 111 1.52 5.30 7.99
C LEU A 111 0.44 4.87 8.99
N PRO A 112 0.48 5.34 10.25
CA PRO A 112 -0.60 5.10 11.20
C PRO A 112 -1.92 5.72 10.73
N LEU A 113 -3.00 4.95 10.71
CA LEU A 113 -4.33 5.46 10.36
C LEU A 113 -5.03 6.04 11.58
N THR A 114 -5.68 7.19 11.41
CA THR A 114 -6.33 7.92 12.50
C THR A 114 -7.86 7.97 12.37
N ASN A 115 -8.39 7.87 11.15
CA ASN A 115 -9.82 7.97 10.87
C ASN A 115 -10.42 6.64 10.39
N ILE A 116 -10.96 5.87 11.34
CA ILE A 116 -11.45 4.50 11.07
C ILE A 116 -12.93 4.28 11.42
N ASN A 117 -13.69 5.33 11.72
CA ASN A 117 -15.01 5.21 12.36
C ASN A 117 -16.09 4.53 11.49
N ASN A 118 -16.03 4.71 10.16
CA ASN A 118 -17.06 4.22 9.22
C ASN A 118 -16.57 3.13 8.26
N VAL A 119 -15.32 2.72 8.38
CA VAL A 119 -14.69 1.78 7.46
C VAL A 119 -14.59 0.38 8.07
N LYS A 120 -14.64 -0.64 7.21
CA LYS A 120 -14.21 -1.99 7.56
C LYS A 120 -12.74 -2.13 7.17
N ILE A 121 -11.90 -2.42 8.17
CA ILE A 121 -10.51 -2.77 7.95
C ILE A 121 -10.42 -4.26 7.65
N TYR A 122 -9.86 -4.58 6.49
CA TYR A 122 -9.41 -5.91 6.11
C TYR A 122 -7.88 -5.87 6.12
N SER A 123 -7.27 -6.17 7.27
CA SER A 123 -5.82 -6.11 7.44
C SER A 123 -5.16 -7.46 7.22
N TYR A 124 -3.86 -7.46 6.97
CA TYR A 124 -2.99 -8.61 7.21
C TYR A 124 -2.63 -8.67 8.70
N ASP A 125 -2.52 -9.89 9.22
CA ASP A 125 -2.08 -10.17 10.59
C ASP A 125 -0.62 -10.66 10.53
N LEU A 126 0.28 -9.93 11.17
CA LEU A 126 1.70 -10.30 11.22
C LEU A 126 1.97 -11.47 12.16
N ASN A 127 1.07 -11.74 13.12
CA ASN A 127 1.19 -12.87 14.03
C ASN A 127 0.58 -14.14 13.45
N ASN A 128 -0.19 -14.02 12.37
CA ASN A 128 -0.83 -15.13 11.67
C ASN A 128 -0.81 -14.87 10.17
N THR A 129 0.36 -15.09 9.57
CA THR A 129 0.63 -14.90 8.15
C THR A 129 0.02 -16.00 7.27
N GLY A 130 -0.63 -17.01 7.87
CA GLY A 130 -1.14 -18.18 7.18
C GLY A 130 -0.11 -19.33 7.14
N PRO A 131 -0.32 -20.33 6.26
CA PRO A 131 0.63 -21.42 6.11
C PRO A 131 1.95 -20.92 5.51
N ASP A 132 3.05 -21.56 5.90
CA ASP A 132 4.34 -21.34 5.24
C ASP A 132 4.20 -21.65 3.76
N VAL A 133 4.59 -20.69 2.92
CA VAL A 133 4.55 -20.85 1.47
C VAL A 133 5.99 -21.02 1.01
N PHE A 134 6.28 -22.15 0.38
CA PHE A 134 7.52 -22.32 -0.36
C PHE A 134 7.28 -21.85 -1.79
N ILE A 135 8.01 -20.82 -2.22
CA ILE A 135 7.98 -20.28 -3.59
C ILE A 135 9.41 -20.28 -4.12
N GLY A 136 9.59 -20.67 -5.36
CA GLY A 136 10.87 -20.63 -6.06
C GLY A 136 10.70 -20.15 -7.49
N PRO A 137 11.80 -20.04 -8.25
CA PRO A 137 11.76 -19.64 -9.65
C PRO A 137 10.72 -20.44 -10.45
N ALA A 138 9.98 -19.75 -11.32
CA ALA A 138 8.88 -20.27 -12.14
C ALA A 138 7.59 -20.65 -11.39
N ASP A 139 7.51 -20.50 -10.06
CA ASP A 139 6.23 -20.63 -9.37
C ASP A 139 5.29 -19.47 -9.70
N SER A 140 4.00 -19.79 -9.86
CA SER A 140 2.97 -18.81 -10.19
C SER A 140 2.56 -17.99 -8.97
N LEU A 141 2.50 -16.67 -9.15
CA LEU A 141 2.08 -15.71 -8.12
C LEU A 141 0.94 -14.83 -8.62
N SER A 142 0.11 -14.37 -7.69
CA SER A 142 -0.92 -13.35 -7.96
C SER A 142 -0.50 -12.02 -7.34
N VAL A 143 -0.33 -10.99 -8.17
CA VAL A 143 -0.12 -9.62 -7.73
C VAL A 143 -1.49 -8.94 -7.71
N VAL A 144 -1.93 -8.56 -6.51
CA VAL A 144 -3.25 -7.98 -6.28
C VAL A 144 -3.10 -6.48 -6.00
N GLY A 145 -3.78 -5.65 -6.77
CA GLY A 145 -3.70 -4.19 -6.61
C GLY A 145 -4.47 -3.40 -7.67
N PHE A 146 -4.10 -2.14 -7.86
CA PHE A 146 -4.77 -1.20 -8.77
C PHE A 146 -3.80 -0.65 -9.83
N PRO A 147 -3.26 -1.50 -10.72
CA PRO A 147 -2.34 -1.06 -11.75
C PRO A 147 -3.01 0.01 -12.63
N PHE A 148 -2.33 1.13 -12.86
CA PHE A 148 -2.83 2.25 -13.67
C PHE A 148 -4.22 2.77 -13.24
N ARG A 149 -4.55 2.68 -11.94
CA ARG A 149 -5.88 3.04 -11.38
C ARG A 149 -7.03 2.18 -11.92
N ILE A 150 -6.73 1.06 -12.57
CA ILE A 150 -7.75 0.13 -13.05
C ILE A 150 -8.40 -0.53 -11.83
N GLN A 151 -9.72 -0.45 -11.78
CA GLN A 151 -10.53 -1.11 -10.76
C GLN A 151 -11.31 -2.23 -11.43
N ALA A 152 -11.36 -3.41 -10.81
CA ALA A 152 -12.39 -4.39 -11.12
C ALA A 152 -13.74 -3.89 -10.56
N GLY A 153 -14.86 -4.57 -10.85
CA GLY A 153 -16.21 -4.15 -10.49
C GLY A 153 -16.32 -3.34 -9.20
N GLY A 154 -16.60 -2.04 -9.33
CA GLY A 154 -16.52 -1.08 -8.22
C GLY A 154 -15.09 -0.64 -7.90
N SER A 155 -14.66 -0.77 -6.64
CA SER A 155 -13.26 -0.57 -6.20
C SER A 155 -12.67 -1.86 -5.64
N LEU A 156 -12.79 -2.95 -6.41
CA LEU A 156 -12.08 -4.20 -6.14
C LEU A 156 -10.74 -4.22 -6.88
N ALA A 157 -9.74 -4.81 -6.24
CA ALA A 157 -8.41 -4.94 -6.83
C ALA A 157 -8.39 -5.89 -8.03
N VAL A 158 -7.50 -5.61 -8.98
CA VAL A 158 -7.17 -6.47 -10.11
C VAL A 158 -6.17 -7.52 -9.67
N TRP A 159 -6.34 -8.74 -10.16
CA TRP A 159 -5.40 -9.84 -9.96
C TRP A 159 -4.62 -10.04 -11.25
N ALA A 160 -3.31 -9.80 -11.20
CA ALA A 160 -2.41 -10.08 -12.31
C ALA A 160 -1.56 -11.31 -11.96
N THR A 161 -1.51 -12.29 -12.86
CA THR A 161 -0.66 -13.47 -12.70
C THR A 161 0.74 -13.20 -13.23
N GLY A 162 1.74 -13.61 -12.46
CA GLY A 162 3.15 -13.61 -12.87
C GLY A 162 3.86 -14.84 -12.33
N PHE A 163 5.18 -14.91 -12.55
CA PHE A 163 6.03 -15.96 -12.02
C PHE A 163 7.13 -15.35 -11.15
N MET A 164 7.53 -16.06 -10.11
CA MET A 164 8.77 -15.76 -9.39
C MET A 164 9.95 -15.88 -10.36
N ALA A 165 10.72 -14.80 -10.51
CA ALA A 165 11.75 -14.70 -11.56
C ALA A 165 13.13 -15.20 -11.10
N SER A 166 13.39 -15.20 -9.80
CA SER A 166 14.71 -15.49 -9.21
C SER A 166 14.57 -16.11 -7.83
N GLU A 167 15.68 -16.62 -7.30
CA GLU A 167 15.73 -17.19 -5.95
C GLU A 167 15.36 -16.13 -4.89
N PRO A 168 14.35 -16.38 -4.03
CA PRO A 168 13.95 -15.43 -3.00
C PRO A 168 14.89 -15.41 -1.80
N ASP A 169 15.63 -16.50 -1.57
CA ASP A 169 16.47 -16.68 -0.38
C ASP A 169 17.83 -15.95 -0.48
N ILE A 170 18.15 -15.37 -1.64
CA ILE A 170 19.43 -14.71 -1.88
C ILE A 170 19.21 -13.20 -2.03
N ASP A 171 19.79 -12.42 -1.13
CA ASP A 171 19.78 -10.96 -1.18
C ASP A 171 20.23 -10.43 -2.54
N PHE A 172 19.53 -9.40 -3.03
CA PHE A 172 19.88 -8.70 -4.26
C PHE A 172 20.44 -7.33 -3.93
N ASN A 173 21.66 -7.03 -4.41
CA ASN A 173 22.40 -5.80 -4.07
C ASN A 173 22.55 -5.56 -2.56
N GLY A 174 22.66 -6.63 -1.76
CA GLY A 174 22.79 -6.55 -0.31
C GLY A 174 21.52 -6.10 0.42
N LEU A 175 20.35 -6.22 -0.23
CA LEU A 175 19.05 -5.95 0.36
C LEU A 175 18.16 -7.21 0.25
N PRO A 176 17.29 -7.44 1.26
CA PRO A 176 16.26 -8.47 1.19
C PRO A 176 15.33 -8.21 0.00
N VAL A 177 14.93 -9.28 -0.68
CA VAL A 177 14.09 -9.23 -1.88
C VAL A 177 12.61 -9.54 -1.60
N PHE A 178 12.31 -10.20 -0.48
CA PHE A 178 10.97 -10.62 -0.05
C PHE A 178 10.78 -10.48 1.46
#